data_AF-A0A1M6HJ22-F1
#
_entry.id   AF-A0A1M6HJ22-F1
#
_cell.length_a   1.000
_cell.length_b   1.000
_cell.length_c   1.000
_cell.angle_alpha   90.00
_cell.angle_beta   90.00
_cell.angle_gamma   90.00
#
_symmetry.space_group_name_H-M   'P 1'
#
loop_
_entity.id
_entity.type
_entity.pdbx_description
1 polymer ?
#
loop_
_entity_poly.entity_id
_entity_poly.type
_entity_poly.pdbx_seq_one_letter_code
_entity_poly.pdbx_strand_id
1 'polypeptide(L)'
;MYIGESVLAIIFMIVKAAIIFFVGRVIINLVVSHVKKVLEKRSVDPMLEGFALSILKFALMFILAIAIIKTFGVDSTSLVAILGAATLAIGFALQGNLSNFASGVMIVAFRPFNVGDFVEAGGHSGVVEEIGIFMSTLKSLDNKKILVPNSAITGGSITNYTGYSERRVDLTVGVSYDADINHVKKALQEVIDANEMILADKPTFVRMGELADSSINFKVRVWTYTDNYWDVYFDLMENFKMKLDEENISIPYPHVTVEMKK
;
A
#
# COMPACT_ATOMS: atom_id res chain seq x y z
N MET A 1 28.21 -56.59 40.85
CA MET A 1 26.85 -56.12 41.21
C MET A 1 26.47 -54.80 40.53
N TYR A 2 27.40 -53.87 40.32
CA TYR A 2 27.14 -52.58 39.63
C TYR A 2 26.69 -52.64 38.16
N ILE A 3 27.08 -53.67 37.39
CA ILE A 3 26.76 -53.76 35.96
C ILE A 3 25.26 -54.05 35.73
N GLY A 4 24.60 -54.78 36.63
CA GLY A 4 23.19 -55.17 36.49
C GLY A 4 22.21 -54.01 36.65
N GLU A 5 22.47 -53.09 37.57
CA GLU A 5 21.63 -51.90 37.79
C GLU A 5 21.74 -50.91 36.62
N SER A 6 22.94 -50.72 36.06
CA SER A 6 23.14 -49.86 34.88
C SER A 6 22.43 -50.39 33.64
N VAL A 7 22.44 -51.72 33.43
CA VAL A 7 21.73 -52.35 32.30
C VAL A 7 20.22 -52.18 32.45
N LEU A 8 19.68 -52.36 33.66
CA LEU A 8 18.24 -52.19 33.94
C LEU A 8 17.77 -50.74 33.68
N ALA A 9 18.59 -49.74 34.07
CA ALA A 9 18.30 -48.33 33.84
C ALA A 9 18.26 -47.98 32.34
N ILE A 10 19.19 -48.51 31.55
CA ILE A 10 19.23 -48.31 30.09
C ILE A 10 17.99 -48.91 29.43
N ILE A 11 17.60 -50.13 29.83
CA ILE A 11 16.38 -50.79 29.33
C ILE A 11 15.15 -49.92 29.63
N PHE A 12 15.04 -49.37 30.84
CA PHE A 12 13.92 -48.50 31.21
C PHE A 12 13.88 -47.21 30.37
N MET A 13 15.04 -46.59 30.09
CA MET A 13 15.13 -45.42 29.20
C MET A 13 14.67 -45.73 27.78
N ILE A 14 15.10 -46.87 27.22
CA ILE A 14 14.73 -47.31 25.87
C ILE A 14 13.22 -47.60 25.80
N VAL A 15 12.65 -48.29 26.79
CA VAL A 15 11.21 -48.57 26.85
C VAL A 15 10.42 -47.27 26.94
N LYS A 16 10.83 -46.33 27.79
CA LYS A 16 10.18 -45.02 27.91
C LYS A 16 10.26 -44.22 26.61
N ALA A 17 11.42 -44.22 25.95
CA ALA A 17 11.63 -43.59 24.65
C ALA A 17 10.70 -44.19 23.58
N ALA A 18 10.60 -45.53 23.54
CA ALA A 18 9.72 -46.24 22.62
C ALA A 18 8.25 -45.90 22.86
N ILE A 19 7.78 -45.91 24.11
CA ILE A 19 6.41 -45.53 24.46
C ILE A 19 6.11 -44.10 23.98
N ILE A 20 7.00 -43.15 24.28
CA ILE A 20 6.84 -41.75 23.86
C ILE A 20 6.81 -41.64 22.33
N PHE A 21 7.68 -42.37 21.62
CA PHE A 21 7.70 -42.37 20.16
C PHE A 21 6.38 -42.88 19.55
N PHE A 22 5.88 -44.03 20.02
CA PHE A 22 4.64 -44.62 19.49
C PHE A 22 3.42 -43.77 19.82
N VAL A 23 3.26 -43.35 21.08
CA VAL A 23 2.16 -42.50 21.52
C VAL A 23 2.22 -41.14 20.81
N GLY A 24 3.41 -40.54 20.76
CA GLY A 24 3.64 -39.28 20.08
C GLY A 24 3.26 -39.34 18.60
N ARG A 25 3.72 -40.36 17.87
CA ARG A 25 3.39 -40.53 16.45
C ARG A 25 1.88 -40.67 16.20
N VAL A 26 1.17 -41.39 17.08
CA VAL A 26 -0.29 -41.50 17.02
C VAL A 26 -0.93 -40.12 17.21
N ILE A 27 -0.53 -39.36 18.23
CA ILE A 27 -1.03 -38.00 18.49
C ILE A 27 -0.76 -37.08 17.29
N ILE A 28 0.45 -37.10 16.74
CA ILE A 28 0.83 -36.28 15.59
C ILE A 28 -0.06 -36.59 14.39
N ASN A 29 -0.24 -37.87 14.06
CA ASN A 29 -1.08 -38.27 12.93
C ASN A 29 -2.55 -37.87 13.15
N LEU A 30 -3.05 -37.96 14.40
CA LEU A 30 -4.41 -37.51 14.74
C LEU A 30 -4.57 -36.00 14.53
N VAL A 31 -3.63 -35.20 15.05
CA VAL A 31 -3.65 -33.73 14.89
C VAL A 31 -3.55 -33.34 13.42
N VAL A 32 -2.59 -33.90 12.68
CA VAL A 32 -2.40 -33.61 11.25
C VAL A 32 -3.63 -34.01 10.44
N SER A 33 -4.24 -35.17 10.74
CA SER A 33 -5.49 -35.61 10.09
C SER A 33 -6.66 -34.70 10.40
N HIS A 34 -6.76 -34.19 11.63
CA HIS A 34 -7.80 -33.25 12.02
C HIS A 34 -7.65 -31.91 11.30
N VAL A 35 -6.45 -31.34 11.29
CA VAL A 35 -6.16 -30.08 10.58
C VAL A 35 -6.41 -30.25 9.08
N LYS A 36 -6.00 -31.38 8.50
CA LYS A 36 -6.27 -31.71 7.09
C LYS A 36 -7.76 -31.64 6.77
N LYS A 37 -8.61 -32.32 7.56
CA LYS A 37 -10.07 -32.29 7.37
C LYS A 37 -10.66 -30.89 7.47
N VAL A 38 -10.11 -30.04 8.35
CA VAL A 38 -10.56 -28.65 8.48
C VAL A 38 -10.19 -27.82 7.24
N LEU A 39 -8.99 -28.01 6.70
CA LEU A 39 -8.53 -27.33 5.48
C LEU A 39 -9.32 -27.79 4.25
N GLU A 40 -9.54 -29.09 4.09
CA GLU A 40 -10.37 -29.66 3.02
C GLU A 40 -11.81 -29.11 3.08
N LYS A 41 -12.40 -29.04 4.28
CA LYS A 41 -13.76 -28.49 4.48
C LYS A 41 -13.88 -27.01 4.11
N ARG A 42 -12.78 -26.26 4.17
CA ARG A 42 -12.72 -24.84 3.79
C ARG A 42 -12.32 -24.62 2.33
N SER A 43 -12.22 -25.68 1.53
CA SER A 43 -11.84 -25.62 0.12
C SER A 43 -10.54 -24.85 -0.12
N VAL A 44 -9.56 -25.05 0.77
CA VAL A 44 -8.22 -24.45 0.63
C VAL A 44 -7.51 -25.09 -0.57
N ASP A 45 -6.70 -24.31 -1.27
CA ASP A 45 -5.91 -24.80 -2.40
C ASP A 45 -5.01 -26.00 -1.99
N PRO A 46 -4.98 -27.11 -2.76
CA PRO A 46 -4.21 -28.31 -2.41
C PRO A 46 -2.71 -28.07 -2.19
N MET A 47 -2.11 -27.09 -2.87
CA MET A 47 -0.71 -26.73 -2.69
C MET A 47 -0.48 -26.07 -1.33
N LEU A 48 -1.36 -25.14 -0.94
CA LEU A 48 -1.31 -24.47 0.36
C LEU A 48 -1.60 -25.45 1.51
N GLU A 49 -2.54 -26.37 1.31
CA GLU A 49 -2.83 -27.44 2.25
C GLU A 49 -1.58 -28.31 2.49
N GLY A 50 -0.97 -28.83 1.42
CA GLY A 50 0.20 -29.69 1.50
C GLY A 50 1.39 -28.99 2.19
N PHE A 51 1.58 -27.71 1.90
CA PHE A 51 2.62 -26.90 2.55
C PHE A 51 2.36 -26.72 4.05
N ALA A 52 1.15 -26.31 4.45
CA ALA A 52 0.80 -26.10 5.86
C ALA A 52 0.89 -27.39 6.69
N LEU A 53 0.39 -28.51 6.16
CA LEU A 53 0.47 -29.81 6.82
C LEU A 53 1.92 -30.30 6.97
N SER A 54 2.78 -30.00 5.99
CA SER A 54 4.20 -30.35 6.06
C SER A 54 4.92 -29.59 7.17
N ILE A 55 4.68 -28.28 7.29
CA ILE A 55 5.23 -27.45 8.38
C ILE A 55 4.74 -27.95 9.74
N LEU A 56 3.43 -28.18 9.89
CA LEU A 56 2.85 -28.66 11.14
C LEU A 56 3.43 -30.01 11.55
N LYS A 57 3.51 -30.96 10.60
CA LYS A 57 4.08 -32.29 10.85
C LYS A 57 5.56 -32.20 11.24
N PHE A 58 6.33 -31.37 10.56
CA PHE A 58 7.74 -31.14 10.89
C PHE A 58 7.91 -30.59 12.30
N ALA A 59 7.14 -29.55 12.66
CA ALA A 59 7.19 -28.93 13.99
C ALA A 59 6.84 -29.93 15.11
N LEU A 60 5.78 -30.72 14.92
CA LEU A 60 5.36 -31.72 15.90
C LEU A 60 6.37 -32.88 16.02
N MET A 61 6.91 -33.36 14.91
CA MET A 61 7.97 -34.39 14.90
C MET A 61 9.23 -33.91 15.60
N PHE A 62 9.56 -32.62 15.45
CA PHE A 62 10.69 -32.01 16.13
C PHE A 62 10.49 -31.95 17.65
N ILE A 63 9.30 -31.52 18.11
CA ILE A 63 8.94 -31.53 19.54
C ILE A 63 9.04 -32.96 20.11
N LEU A 64 8.57 -33.96 19.36
CA LEU A 64 8.66 -35.37 19.74
C LEU A 64 10.13 -35.83 19.85
N ALA A 65 11.00 -35.42 18.92
CA ALA A 65 12.42 -35.74 18.99
C ALA A 65 13.08 -35.18 20.26
N ILE A 66 12.78 -33.93 20.65
CA ILE A 66 13.26 -33.36 21.92
C ILE A 66 12.76 -34.16 23.12
N ALA A 67 11.48 -34.55 23.13
CA ALA A 67 10.90 -35.33 24.22
C ALA A 67 11.61 -36.69 24.40
N ILE A 68 11.99 -37.33 23.31
CA ILE A 68 12.76 -38.58 23.31
C ILE A 68 14.19 -38.36 23.79
N ILE A 69 14.89 -37.34 23.30
CA ILE A 69 16.30 -37.08 23.71
C ILE A 69 16.38 -36.83 25.22
N LYS A 70 15.40 -36.11 25.79
CA LYS A 70 15.31 -35.89 27.24
C LYS A 70 15.19 -37.18 28.06
N THR A 71 14.66 -38.28 27.52
CA THR A 71 14.60 -39.55 28.28
C THR A 71 15.96 -40.18 28.51
N PHE A 72 16.95 -39.84 27.70
CA PHE A 72 18.33 -40.32 27.83
C PHE A 72 19.19 -39.45 28.76
N GLY A 73 18.61 -38.45 29.43
CA GLY A 73 19.34 -37.55 30.31
C GLY A 73 20.29 -36.59 29.58
N VAL A 74 20.21 -36.53 28.24
CA VAL A 74 20.97 -35.57 27.43
C VAL A 74 20.35 -34.19 27.60
N ASP A 75 21.19 -33.19 27.85
CA ASP A 75 20.75 -31.81 27.89
C ASP A 75 20.29 -31.37 26.49
N SER A 76 18.98 -31.15 26.34
CA SER A 76 18.38 -30.69 25.10
C SER A 76 18.72 -29.23 24.77
N THR A 77 19.39 -28.50 25.67
CA THR A 77 19.70 -27.07 25.51
C THR A 77 20.47 -26.78 24.22
N SER A 78 21.46 -27.61 23.84
CA SER A 78 22.19 -27.43 22.58
C SER A 78 21.32 -27.61 21.34
N LEU A 79 20.37 -28.56 21.35
CA LEU A 79 19.42 -28.74 20.25
C LEU A 79 18.41 -27.59 20.16
N VAL A 80 17.94 -27.12 21.31
CA VAL A 80 17.04 -25.95 21.39
C VAL A 80 17.76 -24.69 20.90
N ALA A 81 19.04 -24.52 21.22
CA ALA A 81 19.85 -23.41 20.73
C ALA A 81 20.01 -23.43 19.19
N ILE A 82 20.33 -24.60 18.60
CA ILE A 82 20.44 -24.76 17.14
C ILE A 82 19.08 -24.48 16.47
N LEU A 83 18.00 -25.01 17.03
CA LEU A 83 16.66 -24.74 16.50
C LEU A 83 16.32 -23.25 16.62
N GLY A 84 16.59 -22.62 17.76
CA GLY A 84 16.34 -21.19 17.95
C GLY A 84 17.05 -20.35 16.89
N ALA A 85 18.32 -20.67 16.62
CA ALA A 85 19.07 -20.05 15.54
C ALA A 85 18.44 -20.30 14.15
N ALA A 86 18.03 -21.54 13.86
CA ALA A 86 17.35 -21.88 12.60
C ALA A 86 16.00 -21.17 12.44
N THR A 87 15.20 -21.05 13.51
CA THR A 87 13.93 -20.33 13.52
C THR A 87 14.14 -18.84 13.29
N LEU A 88 15.15 -18.23 13.91
CA LEU A 88 15.50 -16.83 13.65
C LEU A 88 15.93 -16.63 12.19
N ALA A 89 16.75 -17.52 11.64
CA ALA A 89 17.17 -17.45 10.24
C ALA A 89 15.97 -17.55 9.27
N ILE A 90 15.05 -18.49 9.51
CA ILE A 90 13.80 -18.62 8.73
C ILE A 90 12.93 -17.37 8.91
N GLY A 91 12.82 -16.85 10.13
CA GLY A 91 12.06 -15.64 10.43
C GLY A 91 12.59 -14.42 9.67
N PHE A 92 13.91 -14.24 9.63
CA PHE A 92 14.55 -13.18 8.83
C PHE A 92 14.34 -13.40 7.33
N ALA A 93 14.42 -14.64 6.85
CA ALA A 93 14.14 -14.95 5.45
C ALA A 93 12.69 -14.62 5.04
N LEU A 94 11.73 -14.72 5.98
CA LEU A 94 10.32 -14.45 5.74
C LEU A 94 9.87 -13.04 6.18
N GLN A 95 10.77 -12.22 6.74
CA GLN A 95 10.43 -10.92 7.33
C GLN A 95 9.68 -10.01 6.34
N GLY A 96 10.11 -9.95 5.08
CA GLY A 96 9.47 -9.14 4.05
C GLY A 96 8.03 -9.59 3.74
N ASN A 97 7.80 -10.91 3.62
CA ASN A 97 6.47 -11.45 3.35
C ASN A 97 5.52 -11.24 4.54
N LEU A 98 6.03 -11.40 5.77
CA LEU A 98 5.25 -11.17 6.97
C LEU A 98 4.90 -9.68 7.14
N SER A 99 5.81 -8.77 6.77
CA SER A 99 5.55 -7.33 6.73
C SER A 99 4.43 -6.99 5.74
N ASN A 100 4.47 -7.57 4.53
CA ASN A 100 3.40 -7.40 3.54
C ASN A 100 2.05 -7.93 4.03
N PHE A 101 2.03 -9.10 4.67
CA PHE A 101 0.82 -9.65 5.28
C PHE A 101 0.23 -8.71 6.34
N ALA A 102 1.05 -8.28 7.30
CA ALA A 102 0.61 -7.38 8.37
C ALA A 102 0.08 -6.05 7.80
N SER A 103 0.74 -5.52 6.78
CA SER A 103 0.32 -4.31 6.08
C SER A 103 -1.03 -4.49 5.37
N GLY A 104 -1.25 -5.63 4.70
CA GLY A 104 -2.52 -5.97 4.09
C GLY A 104 -3.66 -6.02 5.11
N VAL A 105 -3.42 -6.64 6.27
CA VAL A 105 -4.39 -6.66 7.39
C VAL A 105 -4.69 -5.23 7.87
N MET A 106 -3.68 -4.37 8.02
CA MET A 106 -3.88 -2.97 8.42
C MET A 106 -4.70 -2.17 7.41
N ILE A 107 -4.43 -2.34 6.11
CA ILE A 107 -5.21 -1.67 5.05
C ILE A 107 -6.69 -2.07 5.16
N VAL A 108 -6.98 -3.37 5.30
CA VAL A 108 -8.36 -3.86 5.40
C VAL A 108 -9.04 -3.42 6.71
N ALA A 109 -8.29 -3.37 7.82
CA ALA A 109 -8.81 -3.02 9.13
C ALA A 109 -9.14 -1.53 9.27
N PHE A 110 -8.22 -0.66 8.83
CA PHE A 110 -8.35 0.79 9.00
C PHE A 110 -8.90 1.50 7.76
N ARG A 111 -8.89 0.84 6.60
CA ARG A 111 -9.40 1.35 5.31
C ARG A 111 -8.94 2.79 5.01
N PRO A 112 -7.62 3.06 4.91
CA PRO A 112 -7.13 4.37 4.47
C PRO A 112 -7.59 4.71 3.04
N PHE A 113 -7.97 3.70 2.26
CA PHE A 113 -8.63 3.79 0.96
C PHE A 113 -9.46 2.51 0.74
N ASN A 114 -10.36 2.56 -0.25
CA ASN A 114 -11.20 1.44 -0.66
C ASN A 114 -10.91 1.03 -2.11
N VAL A 115 -11.40 -0.15 -2.50
CA VAL A 115 -11.46 -0.53 -3.92
C VAL A 115 -12.34 0.48 -4.65
N GLY A 116 -11.83 1.00 -5.76
CA GLY A 116 -12.43 2.09 -6.54
C GLY A 116 -11.81 3.46 -6.29
N ASP A 117 -11.06 3.66 -5.21
CA ASP A 117 -10.41 4.95 -4.94
C ASP A 117 -9.23 5.19 -5.88
N PHE A 118 -9.05 6.44 -6.33
CA PHE A 118 -7.83 6.86 -7.02
C PHE A 118 -6.81 7.36 -6.00
N VAL A 119 -5.70 6.64 -5.87
CA VAL A 119 -4.69 6.88 -4.84
C VAL A 119 -3.30 7.02 -5.43
N GLU A 120 -2.43 7.73 -4.72
CA GLU A 120 -0.98 7.66 -4.88
C GLU A 120 -0.35 7.07 -3.61
N ALA A 121 0.25 5.89 -3.75
CA ALA A 121 0.89 5.16 -2.65
C ALA A 121 1.99 4.24 -3.17
N GLY A 122 3.01 3.99 -2.36
CA GLY A 122 4.13 3.12 -2.74
C GLY A 122 4.88 3.58 -3.99
N GLY A 123 4.86 4.88 -4.30
CA GLY A 123 5.48 5.46 -5.50
C GLY A 123 4.68 5.32 -6.80
N HIS A 124 3.42 4.87 -6.72
CA HIS A 124 2.55 4.66 -7.87
C HIS A 124 1.19 5.32 -7.67
N SER A 125 0.61 5.84 -8.76
CA SER A 125 -0.74 6.42 -8.80
C SER A 125 -1.68 5.56 -9.63
N GLY A 126 -2.87 5.25 -9.11
CA GLY A 126 -3.87 4.46 -9.83
C GLY A 126 -5.16 4.24 -9.06
N VAL A 127 -6.18 3.73 -9.75
CA VAL A 127 -7.44 3.27 -9.14
C VAL A 127 -7.19 1.93 -8.47
N VAL A 128 -7.58 1.79 -7.21
CA VAL A 128 -7.45 0.53 -6.47
C VAL A 128 -8.43 -0.50 -7.03
N GLU A 129 -7.92 -1.57 -7.66
CA GLU A 129 -8.76 -2.66 -8.15
C GLU A 129 -8.97 -3.75 -7.09
N GLU A 130 -7.92 -4.07 -6.33
CA GLU A 130 -7.94 -5.18 -5.39
C GLU A 130 -6.95 -4.94 -4.24
N ILE A 131 -7.35 -5.31 -3.03
CA ILE A 131 -6.46 -5.37 -1.85
C ILE A 131 -6.21 -6.83 -1.54
N GLY A 132 -5.09 -7.35 -2.04
CA GLY A 132 -4.67 -8.73 -1.78
C GLY A 132 -3.93 -8.88 -0.44
N ILE A 133 -3.65 -10.13 -0.08
CA ILE A 133 -3.01 -10.47 1.20
C ILE A 133 -1.59 -9.88 1.31
N PHE A 134 -0.80 -9.94 0.24
CA PHE A 134 0.59 -9.46 0.22
C PHE A 134 0.80 -8.22 -0.66
N MET A 135 -0.04 -8.05 -1.68
CA MET A 135 0.07 -6.99 -2.67
C MET A 135 -1.31 -6.42 -2.96
N SER A 136 -1.37 -5.13 -3.26
CA SER A 136 -2.56 -4.49 -3.80
C SER A 136 -2.38 -4.23 -5.29
N THR A 137 -3.48 -4.27 -6.03
CA THR A 137 -3.51 -4.04 -7.47
C THR A 137 -4.04 -2.63 -7.73
N LEU A 138 -3.23 -1.81 -8.38
CA LEU A 138 -3.62 -0.49 -8.86
C LEU A 138 -3.73 -0.52 -10.39
N LYS A 139 -4.74 0.17 -10.92
CA LYS A 139 -4.90 0.43 -12.36
C LYS A 139 -4.52 1.87 -12.64
N SER A 140 -3.47 2.09 -13.41
CA SER A 140 -3.08 3.44 -13.82
C SER A 140 -4.10 4.03 -14.81
N LEU A 141 -4.05 5.36 -14.99
CA LEU A 141 -4.91 6.08 -15.94
C LEU A 141 -4.67 5.66 -17.40
N ASP A 142 -3.46 5.18 -17.72
CA ASP A 142 -3.11 4.60 -19.03
C ASP A 142 -3.32 3.08 -19.11
N ASN A 143 -4.17 2.53 -18.23
CA ASN A 143 -4.66 1.15 -18.25
C ASN A 143 -3.57 0.07 -18.02
N LYS A 144 -2.54 0.38 -17.22
CA LYS A 144 -1.54 -0.60 -16.77
C LYS A 144 -1.95 -1.17 -15.41
N LYS A 145 -1.75 -2.47 -15.25
CA LYS A 145 -1.89 -3.16 -13.96
C LYS A 145 -0.58 -3.06 -13.18
N ILE A 146 -0.63 -2.44 -12.00
CA ILE A 146 0.50 -2.23 -11.11
C ILE A 146 0.26 -3.06 -9.85
N LEU A 147 1.17 -3.99 -9.56
CA LEU A 147 1.15 -4.79 -8.34
C LEU A 147 2.11 -4.18 -7.33
N VAL A 148 1.57 -3.65 -6.22
CA VAL A 148 2.36 -2.95 -5.20
C VAL A 148 2.37 -3.78 -3.91
N PRO A 149 3.55 -4.11 -3.35
CA PRO A 149 3.62 -4.75 -2.03
C PRO A 149 2.93 -3.90 -0.96
N ASN A 150 2.11 -4.52 -0.12
CA ASN A 150 1.33 -3.79 0.90
C ASN A 150 2.23 -3.03 1.90
N SER A 151 3.42 -3.55 2.19
CA SER A 151 4.41 -2.87 3.02
C SER A 151 4.96 -1.59 2.37
N ALA A 152 5.04 -1.54 1.04
CA ALA A 152 5.45 -0.33 0.33
C ALA A 152 4.35 0.75 0.35
N ILE A 153 3.07 0.34 0.35
CA ILE A 153 1.92 1.25 0.48
C ILE A 153 1.88 1.88 1.87
N THR A 154 1.99 1.05 2.91
CA THR A 154 1.88 1.50 4.32
C THR A 154 3.17 2.06 4.89
N GLY A 155 4.30 1.84 4.23
CA GLY A 155 5.61 2.36 4.63
C GLY A 155 5.80 3.86 4.35
N GLY A 156 4.88 4.50 3.61
CA GLY A 156 4.94 5.92 3.27
C GLY A 156 3.59 6.64 3.44
N SER A 157 3.53 7.90 3.01
CA SER A 157 2.27 8.64 2.93
C SER A 157 1.38 8.08 1.83
N ILE A 158 0.07 8.05 2.09
CA ILE A 158 -0.95 7.68 1.12
C ILE A 158 -1.74 8.93 0.78
N THR A 159 -1.77 9.30 -0.50
CA THR A 159 -2.62 10.38 -1.00
C THR A 159 -3.85 9.77 -1.63
N ASN A 160 -5.03 9.93 -1.01
CA ASN A 160 -6.29 9.48 -1.59
C ASN A 160 -7.01 10.68 -2.25
N TYR A 161 -7.03 10.71 -3.59
CA TYR A 161 -7.64 11.81 -4.33
C TYR A 161 -9.17 11.76 -4.32
N THR A 162 -9.76 10.58 -4.12
CA THR A 162 -11.21 10.35 -4.08
C THR A 162 -11.75 10.14 -2.67
N GLY A 163 -10.89 10.28 -1.65
CA GLY A 163 -11.29 10.15 -0.24
C GLY A 163 -12.23 11.26 0.24
N TYR A 164 -12.28 12.38 -0.49
CA TYR A 164 -13.25 13.46 -0.29
C TYR A 164 -14.08 13.66 -1.55
N SER A 165 -15.36 14.05 -1.37
CA SER A 165 -16.30 14.32 -2.46
C SER A 165 -16.01 15.61 -3.23
N GLU A 166 -15.27 16.54 -2.62
CA GLU A 166 -14.94 17.84 -3.18
C GLU A 166 -13.43 18.01 -3.28
N ARG A 167 -12.98 18.67 -4.36
CA ARG A 167 -11.56 18.94 -4.60
C ARG A 167 -11.36 20.35 -5.17
N ARG A 168 -10.23 20.97 -4.81
CA ARG A 168 -9.84 22.29 -5.30
C ARG A 168 -9.00 22.18 -6.57
N VAL A 169 -9.44 22.87 -7.62
CA VAL A 169 -8.71 23.06 -8.87
C VAL A 169 -7.86 24.33 -8.74
N ASP A 170 -6.55 24.20 -8.96
CA ASP A 170 -5.59 25.31 -8.93
C ASP A 170 -5.05 25.54 -10.35
N LEU A 171 -5.29 26.74 -10.88
CA LEU A 171 -4.87 27.17 -12.22
C LEU A 171 -3.99 28.42 -12.11
N THR A 172 -3.10 28.60 -13.10
CA THR A 172 -2.29 29.81 -13.25
C THR A 172 -2.50 30.37 -14.64
N VAL A 173 -2.89 31.64 -14.73
CA VAL A 173 -3.13 32.36 -15.98
C VAL A 173 -2.17 33.53 -16.06
N GLY A 174 -1.29 33.53 -17.07
CA GLY A 174 -0.33 34.60 -17.32
C GLY A 174 -0.89 35.63 -18.31
N VAL A 175 -0.82 36.91 -17.96
CA VAL A 175 -1.20 38.03 -18.85
C VAL A 175 -0.07 39.04 -18.98
N SER A 176 -0.13 39.91 -19.99
CA SER A 176 0.89 40.94 -20.21
C SER A 176 0.96 41.91 -19.02
N TYR A 177 2.14 42.50 -18.82
CA TYR A 177 2.34 43.58 -17.84
C TYR A 177 1.50 44.83 -18.14
N ASP A 178 1.09 45.01 -19.39
CA ASP A 178 0.26 46.13 -19.82
C ASP A 178 -1.24 45.92 -19.54
N ALA A 179 -1.65 44.71 -19.11
CA ALA A 179 -3.05 44.38 -18.88
C ALA A 179 -3.60 45.05 -17.59
N ASP A 180 -4.84 45.56 -17.65
CA ASP A 180 -5.51 46.06 -16.45
C ASP A 180 -5.86 44.90 -15.50
N ILE A 181 -5.30 44.97 -14.29
CA ILE A 181 -5.41 43.92 -13.28
C ILE A 181 -6.86 43.66 -12.86
N ASN A 182 -7.69 44.69 -12.77
CA ASN A 182 -9.09 44.55 -12.35
C ASN A 182 -9.94 43.98 -13.49
N HIS A 183 -9.66 44.38 -14.73
CA HIS A 183 -10.28 43.83 -15.93
C HIS A 183 -10.00 42.33 -16.06
N VAL A 184 -8.74 41.91 -15.89
CA VAL A 184 -8.36 40.49 -15.88
C VAL A 184 -9.11 39.70 -14.81
N LYS A 185 -9.13 40.20 -13.56
CA LYS A 185 -9.87 39.52 -12.47
C LYS A 185 -11.35 39.36 -12.80
N LYS A 186 -11.97 40.39 -13.37
CA LYS A 186 -13.38 40.37 -13.74
C LYS A 186 -13.64 39.35 -14.86
N ALA A 187 -12.83 39.35 -15.92
CA ALA A 187 -12.94 38.41 -17.02
C ALA A 187 -12.80 36.94 -16.55
N LEU A 188 -11.82 36.66 -15.68
CA LEU A 188 -11.65 35.32 -15.11
C LEU A 188 -12.80 34.94 -14.17
N GLN A 189 -13.32 35.89 -13.38
CA GLN A 189 -14.46 35.62 -12.49
C GLN A 189 -15.74 35.34 -13.29
N GLU A 190 -15.99 36.04 -14.40
CA GLU A 190 -17.15 35.79 -15.28
C GLU A 190 -17.14 34.36 -15.84
N VAL A 191 -15.97 33.83 -16.22
CA VAL A 191 -15.84 32.44 -16.69
C VAL A 191 -16.10 31.44 -15.55
N ILE A 192 -15.63 31.73 -14.34
CA ILE A 192 -15.87 30.90 -13.16
C ILE A 192 -17.36 30.87 -12.82
N ASP A 193 -18.02 32.03 -12.79
CA ASP A 193 -19.43 32.15 -12.43
C ASP A 193 -20.36 31.51 -13.47
N ALA A 194 -19.90 31.37 -14.71
CA ALA A 194 -20.63 30.71 -15.79
C ALA A 194 -20.53 29.17 -15.78
N ASN A 195 -19.59 28.58 -15.02
CA ASN A 195 -19.39 27.14 -14.99
C ASN A 195 -20.22 26.47 -13.87
N GLU A 196 -21.25 25.72 -14.25
CA GLU A 196 -22.19 25.06 -13.32
C GLU A 196 -21.55 23.98 -12.44
N MET A 197 -20.38 23.45 -12.82
CA MET A 197 -19.67 22.42 -12.04
C MET A 197 -18.86 23.00 -10.88
N ILE A 198 -18.78 24.33 -10.75
CA ILE A 198 -18.08 25.01 -9.66
C ILE A 198 -19.04 25.22 -8.48
N LEU A 199 -18.56 24.89 -7.29
CA LEU A 199 -19.33 25.01 -6.05
C LEU A 199 -19.46 26.48 -5.64
N ALA A 200 -20.64 27.07 -5.90
CA ALA A 200 -20.94 28.47 -5.62
C ALA A 200 -20.93 28.83 -4.12
N ASP A 201 -21.12 27.86 -3.22
CA ASP A 201 -21.06 28.04 -1.77
C ASP A 201 -19.62 28.10 -1.22
N LYS A 202 -18.62 27.78 -2.05
CA LYS A 202 -17.21 27.73 -1.67
C LYS A 202 -16.47 28.99 -2.13
N PRO A 203 -15.41 29.41 -1.41
CA PRO A 203 -14.65 30.59 -1.79
C PRO A 203 -13.92 30.37 -3.11
N THR A 204 -14.12 31.29 -4.04
CA THR A 204 -13.31 31.45 -5.25
C THR A 204 -12.11 32.36 -4.96
N PHE A 205 -10.95 32.03 -5.50
CA PHE A 205 -9.74 32.83 -5.35
C PHE A 205 -9.20 33.22 -6.71
N VAL A 206 -9.31 34.50 -7.08
CA VAL A 206 -8.72 35.06 -8.29
C VAL A 206 -7.86 36.25 -7.91
N ARG A 207 -6.54 36.04 -7.84
CA ARG A 207 -5.60 37.09 -7.41
C ARG A 207 -4.29 37.00 -8.20
N MET A 208 -3.64 38.14 -8.37
CA MET A 208 -2.25 38.17 -8.83
C MET A 208 -1.39 37.45 -7.79
N GLY A 209 -0.64 36.44 -8.22
CA GLY A 209 0.22 35.64 -7.35
C GLY A 209 1.71 35.89 -7.57
N GLU A 210 2.10 36.31 -8.78
CA GLU A 210 3.51 36.42 -9.15
C GLU A 210 3.69 37.42 -10.30
N LEU A 211 4.79 38.19 -10.25
CA LEU A 211 5.31 39.01 -11.34
C LEU A 211 6.49 38.24 -11.95
N ALA A 212 6.26 37.53 -13.06
CA ALA A 212 7.25 36.66 -13.71
C ALA A 212 8.03 37.40 -14.81
N ASP A 213 9.02 36.76 -15.41
CA ASP A 213 9.96 37.39 -16.36
C ASP A 213 9.29 38.09 -17.56
N SER A 214 8.13 37.60 -18.00
CA SER A 214 7.41 38.16 -19.15
C SER A 214 5.89 38.25 -18.95
N SER A 215 5.37 37.89 -17.78
CA SER A 215 3.93 37.88 -17.49
C SER A 215 3.60 38.22 -16.05
N ILE A 216 2.39 38.72 -15.84
CA ILE A 216 1.73 38.77 -14.53
C ILE A 216 0.91 37.48 -14.38
N ASN A 217 1.27 36.65 -13.40
CA ASN A 217 0.63 35.35 -13.17
C ASN A 217 -0.50 35.48 -12.14
N PHE A 218 -1.73 35.28 -12.58
CA PHE A 218 -2.90 35.17 -11.74
C PHE A 218 -3.07 33.73 -11.27
N LYS A 219 -3.27 33.55 -9.96
CA LYS A 219 -3.65 32.27 -9.36
C LYS A 219 -5.16 32.24 -9.25
N VAL A 220 -5.73 31.20 -9.87
CA VAL A 220 -7.15 30.89 -9.82
C VAL A 220 -7.34 29.62 -9.00
N ARG A 221 -8.20 29.66 -7.98
CA ARG A 221 -8.58 28.47 -7.21
C ARG A 221 -10.09 28.40 -7.07
N VAL A 222 -10.64 27.25 -7.45
CA VAL A 222 -12.08 26.98 -7.39
C VAL A 222 -12.31 25.57 -6.83
N TRP A 223 -13.47 25.36 -6.24
CA TRP A 223 -13.86 24.05 -5.70
C TRP A 223 -14.89 23.41 -6.60
N THR A 224 -14.78 22.10 -6.81
CA THR A 224 -15.70 21.29 -7.60
C THR A 224 -15.85 19.92 -6.95
N TYR A 225 -16.83 19.12 -7.39
CA TYR A 225 -16.89 17.71 -7.01
C TYR A 225 -15.70 16.95 -7.62
N THR A 226 -15.17 15.97 -6.89
CA THR A 226 -13.96 15.22 -7.31
C THR A 226 -14.12 14.57 -8.68
N ASP A 227 -15.33 14.10 -9.01
CA ASP A 227 -15.63 13.48 -10.31
C ASP A 227 -15.48 14.46 -11.48
N ASN A 228 -15.77 15.75 -11.25
CA ASN A 228 -15.71 16.81 -12.27
C ASN A 228 -14.34 17.49 -12.33
N TYR A 229 -13.36 17.05 -11.52
CA TYR A 229 -12.11 17.78 -11.33
C TYR A 229 -11.37 18.08 -12.65
N TRP A 230 -11.25 17.07 -13.51
CA TRP A 230 -10.52 17.22 -14.77
C TRP A 230 -11.32 18.00 -15.80
N ASP A 231 -12.63 17.81 -15.87
CA ASP A 231 -13.50 18.56 -16.77
C ASP A 231 -13.44 20.06 -16.43
N VAL A 232 -13.59 20.42 -15.15
CA VAL A 232 -13.42 21.82 -14.70
C VAL A 232 -12.02 22.35 -14.96
N TYR A 233 -10.97 21.55 -14.76
CA TYR A 233 -9.60 21.98 -15.03
C TYR A 233 -9.40 22.37 -16.50
N PHE A 234 -9.84 21.53 -17.43
CA PHE A 234 -9.65 21.76 -18.87
C PHE A 234 -10.62 22.81 -19.40
N ASP A 235 -11.89 22.77 -19.00
CA ASP A 235 -12.92 23.73 -19.42
C ASP A 235 -12.53 25.15 -19.00
N LEU A 236 -12.07 25.35 -17.76
CA LEU A 236 -11.62 26.67 -17.32
C LEU A 236 -10.42 27.15 -18.12
N MET A 237 -9.46 26.27 -18.41
CA MET A 237 -8.27 26.64 -19.19
C MET A 237 -8.66 27.17 -20.58
N GLU A 238 -9.53 26.46 -21.29
CA GLU A 238 -10.00 26.84 -22.63
C GLU A 238 -10.85 28.10 -22.58
N ASN A 239 -11.81 28.17 -21.66
CA ASN A 239 -12.71 29.30 -21.54
C ASN A 239 -12.00 30.57 -21.07
N PHE A 240 -10.98 30.47 -20.20
CA PHE A 240 -10.14 31.62 -19.86
C PHE A 240 -9.41 32.14 -21.09
N LYS A 241 -8.85 31.26 -21.92
CA LYS A 241 -8.19 31.70 -23.16
C LYS A 241 -9.15 32.44 -24.08
N MET A 242 -10.33 31.86 -24.32
CA MET A 242 -11.34 32.45 -25.19
C MET A 242 -11.83 33.81 -24.67
N LYS A 243 -12.10 33.91 -23.37
CA LYS A 243 -12.57 35.16 -22.74
C LYS A 243 -11.51 36.25 -22.75
N LEU A 244 -10.25 35.91 -22.49
CA LEU A 244 -9.16 36.89 -22.55
C LEU A 244 -8.97 37.45 -23.98
N ASP A 245 -9.12 36.61 -25.01
CA ASP A 245 -9.07 37.06 -26.40
C ASP A 245 -10.23 38.00 -26.75
N GLU A 246 -11.45 37.66 -26.33
CA GLU A 246 -12.65 38.49 -26.52
C GLU A 246 -12.49 39.88 -25.89
N GLU A 247 -11.90 39.93 -24.69
CA GLU A 247 -11.65 41.14 -23.92
C GLU A 247 -10.36 41.88 -24.36
N ASN A 248 -9.67 41.40 -25.40
CA ASN A 248 -8.39 41.93 -25.91
C ASN A 248 -7.26 41.97 -24.87
N ILE A 249 -7.27 41.02 -23.92
CA ILE A 249 -6.23 40.87 -22.91
C ILE A 249 -5.13 39.97 -23.47
N SER A 250 -3.94 40.54 -23.67
CA SER A 250 -2.81 39.83 -24.26
C SER A 250 -2.20 38.80 -23.30
N ILE A 251 -1.99 37.58 -23.81
CA ILE A 251 -1.13 36.56 -23.20
C ILE A 251 0.26 36.70 -23.86
N PRO A 252 1.30 37.07 -23.09
CA PRO A 252 2.57 37.48 -23.65
C PRO A 252 3.39 36.27 -24.10
N TYR A 253 4.15 36.45 -25.18
CA TYR A 253 5.27 35.57 -25.50
C TYR A 253 6.48 35.93 -24.60
N PRO A 254 7.48 35.05 -24.48
CA PRO A 254 8.73 35.41 -23.82
C PRO A 254 9.34 36.68 -24.43
N HIS A 255 9.61 37.69 -23.59
CA HIS A 255 10.23 38.95 -24.00
C HIS A 255 11.72 38.95 -23.68
N VAL A 256 12.53 39.47 -24.60
CA VAL A 256 13.97 39.69 -24.38
C VAL A 256 14.31 41.12 -24.75
N THR A 257 14.89 41.86 -23.82
CA THR A 257 15.44 43.20 -24.09
C THR A 257 16.85 43.05 -24.65
N VAL A 258 17.06 43.51 -25.89
CA VAL A 258 18.38 43.51 -26.54
C VAL A 258 18.96 44.92 -26.50
N GLU A 259 19.99 45.14 -25.69
CA GLU A 259 20.76 46.37 -25.71
C GLU A 259 21.86 46.29 -26.78
N MET A 260 21.70 47.01 -27.89
CA MET A 260 22.76 47.16 -28.89
C MET A 260 23.65 48.35 -28.53
N LYS A 261 24.91 48.08 -28.16
CA LYS A 261 25.93 49.13 -28.02
C LYS A 261 26.36 49.60 -29.41
N LYS A 262 26.21 50.90 -29.68
CA LYS A 262 26.78 51.58 -30.85
C LYS A 262 28.28 51.73 -30.72
#